data_AF-A0A6V8EB25-F1
#
_entry.id   AF-A0A6V8EB25-F1
#
_cell.length_a   1.000
_cell.length_b   1.000
_cell.length_c   1.000
_cell.angle_alpha   90.00
_cell.angle_beta   90.00
_cell.angle_gamma   90.00
#
_symmetry.space_group_name_H-M   'P 1'
#
loop_
_entity.id
_entity.type
_entity.pdbx_description
1 polymer ?
#
loop_
_entity_poly.entity_id
_entity_poly.type
_entity_poly.pdbx_seq_one_letter_code
_entity_poly.pdbx_strand_id
1 'polypeptide(L)' 'IPQEQVTLNLATNEQEPLIVKGRHDPVLAPRAVAVVEAMAKFAIADLAIRGGFYPE' A
#
# COMPACT_ATOMS: atom_id res chain seq x y z
N ILE A 1 7.79 -4.06 -11.21
CA ILE A 1 8.28 -5.09 -12.16
C ILE A 1 9.31 -4.40 -13.06
N PRO A 2 10.50 -4.97 -13.28
CA PRO A 2 11.56 -4.34 -14.08
C PRO A 2 11.27 -4.49 -15.57
N GLN A 3 10.29 -3.74 -16.04
CA GLN A 3 9.86 -3.66 -17.43
C GLN A 3 9.73 -2.18 -17.80
N GLU A 4 10.05 -1.87 -19.06
CA GLU A 4 9.83 -0.54 -19.62
C GLU A 4 8.34 -0.18 -19.61
N GLN A 5 8.05 1.03 -19.12
CA GLN A 5 6.71 1.60 -19.03
C GLN A 5 6.79 3.04 -19.51
N VAL A 6 5.87 3.44 -20.40
CA VAL A 6 5.76 4.84 -20.81
C VAL A 6 4.94 5.59 -19.78
N THR A 7 5.50 6.66 -19.23
CA THR A 7 4.84 7.51 -18.23
C THR A 7 5.31 8.97 -18.34
N LEU A 8 4.73 9.87 -17.56
CA LEU A 8 5.06 11.30 -17.60
C LEU A 8 6.38 11.57 -16.88
N ASN A 9 7.33 12.19 -17.58
CA ASN A 9 8.50 12.80 -16.95
C ASN A 9 8.13 14.22 -16.48
N LEU A 10 8.16 14.45 -15.16
CA LEU A 10 7.77 15.73 -14.56
C LEU A 10 8.75 16.88 -14.83
N ALA A 11 10.00 16.59 -15.20
CA ALA A 11 11.01 17.61 -15.49
C ALA A 11 10.85 18.18 -16.91
N THR A 12 10.47 17.34 -17.87
CA THR A 12 10.27 17.70 -19.29
C THR A 12 8.80 17.96 -19.61
N ASN A 13 7.88 17.45 -18.79
CA ASN A 13 6.43 17.44 -19.01
C ASN A 13 6.02 16.66 -20.28
N GLU A 14 6.83 15.66 -20.66
CA GLU A 14 6.61 14.79 -21.81
C GLU A 14 6.46 13.32 -21.38
N GLN A 15 5.80 12.51 -22.22
CA GLN A 15 5.72 11.07 -22.00
C GLN A 15 7.03 10.41 -22.46
N GLU A 16 7.70 9.73 -21.55
CA GLU A 16 9.01 9.12 -21.78
C GLU A 16 9.05 7.68 -21.24
N PRO A 17 9.89 6.80 -21.82
CA PRO A 17 10.13 5.47 -21.27
C PRO A 17 10.80 5.51 -19.89
N LEU A 18 10.26 4.75 -18.93
CA LEU A 18 10.80 4.56 -17.59
C LEU A 18 11.05 3.07 -17.33
N ILE A 19 12.28 2.74 -16.91
CA ILE A 19 12.66 1.41 -16.42
C ILE A 19 13.08 1.51 -14.96
N VAL A 20 12.26 0.96 -14.06
CA VAL A 20 12.58 0.91 -12.63
C VAL A 20 13.48 -0.29 -12.33
N LYS A 21 14.76 -0.01 -12.07
CA LYS A 21 15.79 -1.01 -11.76
C LYS A 21 15.65 -1.57 -10.33
N GLY A 22 16.30 -2.70 -10.06
CA GLY A 22 16.39 -3.31 -8.72
C GLY A 22 15.41 -4.45 -8.46
N ARG A 23 15.43 -4.99 -7.24
CA ARG A 23 14.55 -6.08 -6.81
C ARG A 23 13.16 -5.55 -6.49
N HIS A 24 12.16 -6.08 -7.18
CA HIS A 24 10.75 -5.79 -6.93
C HIS A 24 10.13 -6.93 -6.14
N ASP A 25 9.09 -6.61 -5.37
CA ASP A 25 8.22 -7.64 -4.85
C ASP A 25 7.36 -8.18 -6.00
N PRO A 26 7.42 -9.49 -6.34
CA PRO A 26 6.61 -10.03 -7.41
C PRO A 26 5.13 -10.12 -7.01
N VAL A 27 4.82 -10.23 -5.72
CA VAL A 27 3.46 -10.35 -5.20
C VAL A 27 3.36 -9.66 -3.85
N LEU A 28 2.79 -8.45 -3.84
CA LEU A 28 2.65 -7.66 -2.61
C LEU A 28 1.65 -8.28 -1.61
N ALA A 29 0.64 -9.02 -2.09
CA ALA A 29 -0.51 -9.46 -1.30
C ALA A 29 -0.15 -10.28 -0.04
N PRO A 30 0.74 -11.29 -0.08
CA PRO A 30 1.17 -12.02 1.13
C PRO A 30 1.70 -11.11 2.25
N ARG A 31 2.38 -10.01 1.91
CA ARG A 31 2.88 -9.03 2.90
C ARG A 31 1.78 -8.11 3.42
N ALA A 32 0.77 -7.83 2.59
CA ALA A 32 -0.35 -6.98 2.96
C ALA A 32 -1.25 -7.65 4.02
N VAL A 33 -1.33 -8.98 4.07
CA VAL A 33 -2.20 -9.73 5.01
C VAL A 33 -2.01 -9.28 6.46
N ALA A 34 -0.78 -9.33 6.97
CA ALA A 34 -0.49 -8.96 8.36
C ALA A 34 -0.85 -7.49 8.67
N VAL A 35 -0.65 -6.59 7.69
CA VAL A 35 -0.98 -5.17 7.83
C VAL A 35 -2.49 -4.96 7.89
N VAL A 36 -3.23 -5.58 6.97
CA VAL A 36 -4.70 -5.46 6.91
C VAL A 36 -5.34 -6.04 8.17
N GLU A 37 -4.85 -7.18 8.67
CA GLU A 37 -5.33 -7.76 9.93
C GLU A 37 -5.09 -6.84 11.14
N ALA A 38 -3.91 -6.22 11.25
CA ALA A 38 -3.62 -5.27 12.32
C ALA A 38 -4.51 -4.03 12.23
N MET A 39 -4.66 -3.47 11.02
CA MET A 39 -5.52 -2.30 10.79
C MET A 39 -6.99 -2.60 11.08
N ALA A 40 -7.48 -3.79 10.72
CA ALA A 40 -8.84 -4.22 11.05
C ALA A 40 -9.05 -4.32 12.56
N LYS A 41 -8.08 -4.87 13.30
CA LYS A 41 -8.13 -4.91 14.77
C LYS A 41 -8.18 -3.50 15.37
N PHE A 42 -7.36 -2.57 14.87
CA PHE A 42 -7.40 -1.19 15.34
C PHE A 42 -8.73 -0.50 15.04
N ALA A 43 -9.26 -0.65 13.84
CA ALA A 43 -10.55 -0.07 13.47
C ALA A 43 -11.68 -0.61 14.36
N ILE A 44 -11.73 -1.92 14.58
CA ILE A 44 -12.73 -2.54 15.45
C ILE A 44 -12.55 -2.11 16.90
N ALA A 45 -11.31 -2.05 17.41
CA ALA A 45 -11.04 -1.62 18.78
C ALA A 45 -11.45 -0.15 19.01
N ASP A 46 -11.13 0.75 18.08
CA ASP A 46 -11.55 2.16 18.15
C ASP A 46 -13.08 2.28 18.17
N LEU A 47 -13.77 1.54 17.30
CA LEU A 47 -15.24 1.51 17.28
C LEU A 47 -15.82 0.92 18.57
N ALA A 48 -15.21 -0.13 19.12
CA ALA A 48 -15.65 -0.75 20.37
C ALA A 48 -15.52 0.23 21.55
N ILE A 49 -14.40 0.95 21.65
CA ILE A 49 -14.20 1.97 22.69
C ILE A 49 -15.21 3.11 22.54
N ARG A 50 -15.35 3.68 21.33
CA ARG A 50 -16.28 4.79 21.07
C ARG A 50 -17.75 4.40 21.27
N GLY A 51 -18.10 3.16 20.97
CA GLY A 51 -19.44 2.62 21.13
C GLY A 51 -19.77 2.19 22.56
N GLY A 52 -18.82 2.28 23.50
CA GLY A 52 -18.99 1.77 24.87
C GLY A 52 -19.08 0.24 24.96
N PHE A 53 -18.59 -0.47 23.95
CA PHE A 53 -18.53 -1.94 23.89
C PHE A 53 -17.22 -2.51 24.47
N TYR A 54 -16.35 -1.65 25.01
CA TYR A 54 -15.15 -2.04 25.75
C TYR A 54 -15.28 -1.49 27.19
N PRO A 55 -15.46 -2.34 28.21
CA PRO A 55 -15.50 -1.89 29.60
C PRO A 55 -14.12 -1.36 30.03
N GLU A 56 -14.12 -0.34 30.89
CA GLU A 56 -12.90 0.16 31.55
C GLU A 56 -12.18 -0.94 32.35
#